data_AF-A0A1J4JZ72-F1
#
_entry.id   AF-A0A1J4JZ72-F1
#
_cell.length_a   1.000
_cell.length_b   1.000
_cell.length_c   1.000
_cell.angle_alpha   90.00
_cell.angle_beta   90.00
_cell.angle_gamma   90.00
#
_symmetry.space_group_name_H-M   'P 1'
#
loop_
_entity.id
_entity.type
_entity.pdbx_description
1 polymer ?
#
loop_
_entity_poly.entity_id
_entity_poly.type
_entity_poly.pdbx_seq_one_letter_code
_entity_poly.pdbx_strand_id
1 'polypeptide(L)'
;MLEKRRLAIDELIESETKYRDYLQVFLDVYRTKLEKYIDKYTNSLFFGNVELLIVLSQNYSLLFNEEYKKGPADAEIWKCFINTPQTIKIFVPYITNYNEALSQYNILVATNRKIKKIVAEIEDEDVTHQFSSLVVMPVQRMPRYVLLLREIYKCTPEWHPDHSHLSETIEKLNHAAQEADKKCQEAKSRFKLIEFEKSITDCPKLISPSRRFLESYDLGDKMIVHVLNDMVLYVIGKKMKSVFDLRKVTSVENVNGNLQFTSKDKKVTSVKTGDKTGEIVGLIKQQMYELEQLRIRTQDES
;
A
#
# COMPACT_ATOMS: atom_id res chain seq x y z
N MET A 1 -22.10 -27.30 -18.91
CA MET A 1 -21.25 -26.10 -18.88
C MET A 1 -21.97 -24.95 -18.18
N LEU A 2 -23.19 -24.58 -18.61
CA LEU A 2 -23.99 -23.53 -17.97
C LEU A 2 -24.30 -23.78 -16.48
N GLU A 3 -24.53 -25.02 -16.07
CA GLU A 3 -24.71 -25.33 -14.64
C GLU A 3 -23.46 -25.06 -13.79
N LYS A 4 -22.26 -25.34 -14.34
CA LYS A 4 -20.99 -24.99 -13.67
C LYS A 4 -20.82 -23.48 -13.58
N ARG A 5 -21.21 -22.75 -14.64
CA ARG A 5 -21.23 -21.29 -14.65
C ARG A 5 -22.18 -20.72 -13.60
N ARG A 6 -23.37 -21.30 -13.45
CA ARG A 6 -24.34 -20.94 -12.40
C ARG A 6 -23.71 -21.05 -11.01
N LEU A 7 -23.09 -22.20 -10.70
CA LEU A 7 -22.42 -22.42 -9.42
C LEU A 7 -21.25 -21.44 -9.17
N ALA A 8 -20.48 -21.09 -10.21
CA ALA A 8 -19.41 -20.09 -10.09
C ALA A 8 -19.98 -18.67 -9.81
N ILE A 9 -21.14 -18.33 -10.38
CA ILE A 9 -21.83 -17.07 -10.09
C ILE A 9 -22.44 -17.09 -8.68
N ASP A 10 -22.99 -18.22 -8.24
CA ASP A 10 -23.47 -18.42 -6.86
C ASP A 10 -22.34 -18.16 -5.86
N GLU A 11 -21.14 -18.73 -6.11
CA GLU A 11 -19.97 -18.50 -5.24
C GLU A 11 -19.57 -17.02 -5.20
N LEU A 12 -19.63 -16.30 -6.33
CA LEU A 12 -19.37 -14.86 -6.37
C LEU A 12 -20.32 -14.11 -5.43
N ILE A 13 -21.63 -14.35 -5.56
CA ILE A 13 -22.68 -13.68 -4.78
C ILE A 13 -22.60 -14.03 -3.29
N GLU A 14 -22.42 -15.30 -2.97
CA GLU A 14 -22.29 -15.77 -1.58
C GLU A 14 -21.04 -15.16 -0.93
N SER A 15 -19.92 -15.12 -1.65
CA SER A 15 -18.70 -14.50 -1.15
C SER A 15 -18.83 -12.99 -0.92
N GLU A 16 -19.64 -12.28 -1.72
CA GLU A 16 -19.91 -10.85 -1.55
C GLU A 16 -20.73 -10.59 -0.29
N THR A 17 -21.73 -11.44 -0.05
CA THR A 17 -22.55 -11.38 1.16
C THR A 17 -21.70 -11.60 2.40
N LYS A 18 -20.89 -12.66 2.42
CA LYS A 18 -19.95 -12.93 3.54
C LYS A 18 -18.97 -11.77 3.74
N TYR A 19 -18.41 -11.22 2.66
CA TYR A 19 -17.51 -10.07 2.75
C TYR A 19 -18.18 -8.87 3.42
N ARG A 20 -19.41 -8.54 3.02
CA ARG A 20 -20.18 -7.45 3.65
C ARG A 20 -20.44 -7.72 5.13
N ASP A 21 -20.82 -8.94 5.48
CA ASP A 21 -21.11 -9.32 6.87
C ASP A 21 -19.87 -9.14 7.74
N TYR A 22 -18.68 -9.53 7.25
CA TYR A 22 -17.42 -9.27 7.96
C TYR A 22 -17.14 -7.78 8.17
N LEU A 23 -17.38 -6.94 7.16
CA LEU A 23 -17.22 -5.48 7.31
C LEU A 23 -18.21 -4.91 8.32
N GLN A 24 -19.43 -5.43 8.34
CA GLN A 24 -20.48 -5.01 9.26
C GLN A 24 -20.12 -5.38 10.70
N VAL A 25 -19.67 -6.61 10.94
CA VAL A 25 -19.13 -7.04 12.24
C VAL A 25 -17.97 -6.14 12.68
N PHE A 26 -17.09 -5.78 11.76
CA PHE A 26 -15.95 -4.93 12.06
C PHE A 26 -16.37 -3.52 12.54
N LEU A 27 -17.49 -2.99 12.06
CA LEU A 27 -18.07 -1.75 12.59
C LEU A 27 -18.86 -2.00 13.87
N ASP A 28 -19.88 -2.86 13.83
CA ASP A 28 -20.88 -2.97 14.88
C ASP A 28 -20.30 -3.52 16.18
N VAL A 29 -19.31 -4.40 16.09
CA VAL A 29 -18.68 -5.01 17.27
C VAL A 29 -17.42 -4.25 17.67
N TYR A 30 -16.43 -4.14 16.77
CA TYR A 30 -15.13 -3.56 17.12
C TYR A 30 -15.19 -2.05 17.33
N ARG A 31 -15.80 -1.29 16.41
CA ARG A 31 -15.87 0.17 16.55
C ARG A 31 -16.64 0.56 17.80
N THR A 32 -17.80 -0.02 18.02
CA THR A 32 -18.66 0.25 19.18
C THR A 32 -17.96 -0.07 20.51
N LYS A 33 -17.21 -1.17 20.59
CA LYS A 33 -16.50 -1.56 21.82
C LYS A 33 -15.20 -0.76 22.02
N LEU A 34 -14.50 -0.36 20.96
CA LEU A 34 -13.18 0.30 21.04
C LEU A 34 -13.23 1.83 21.04
N GLU A 35 -14.27 2.47 20.48
CA GLU A 35 -14.34 3.93 20.29
C GLU A 35 -14.11 4.75 21.57
N LYS A 36 -14.46 4.20 22.74
CA LYS A 36 -14.30 4.85 24.05
C LYS A 36 -12.88 4.77 24.59
N TYR A 37 -12.03 3.94 24.00
CA TYR A 37 -10.69 3.61 24.48
C TYR A 37 -9.58 4.00 23.51
N ILE A 38 -9.93 4.42 22.29
CA ILE A 38 -8.98 4.86 21.26
C ILE A 38 -9.24 6.32 20.91
N ASP A 39 -8.21 7.02 20.44
CA ASP A 39 -8.37 8.39 19.98
C ASP A 39 -9.06 8.47 18.61
N LYS A 40 -9.46 9.69 18.22
CA LYS A 40 -10.14 9.94 16.95
C LYS A 40 -9.29 9.53 15.74
N TYR A 41 -7.97 9.69 15.83
CA TYR A 41 -7.05 9.30 14.77
C TYR A 41 -7.06 7.78 14.56
N THR A 42 -6.92 7.01 15.63
CA THR A 42 -6.90 5.54 15.59
C THR A 42 -8.26 4.99 15.17
N ASN A 43 -9.36 5.59 15.64
CA ASN A 43 -10.70 5.24 15.16
C ASN A 43 -10.84 5.45 13.65
N SER A 44 -10.39 6.60 13.14
CA SER A 44 -10.40 6.88 11.70
C SER A 44 -9.46 5.94 10.92
N LEU A 45 -8.32 5.57 11.50
CA LEU A 45 -7.34 4.69 10.88
C LEU A 45 -7.92 3.28 10.68
N PHE A 46 -8.66 2.75 11.65
CA PHE A 46 -9.25 1.41 11.59
C PHE A 46 -10.54 1.38 10.76
N PHE A 47 -11.44 2.36 10.99
CA PHE A 47 -12.83 2.25 10.54
C PHE A 47 -13.22 3.28 9.46
N GLY A 48 -12.40 4.31 9.23
CA GLY A 48 -12.80 5.50 8.46
C GLY A 48 -13.23 5.25 7.01
N ASN A 49 -12.74 4.19 6.38
CA ASN A 49 -13.11 3.84 4.99
C ASN A 49 -14.03 2.62 4.89
N VAL A 50 -14.37 1.97 6.00
CA VAL A 50 -15.12 0.70 6.00
C VAL A 50 -16.56 0.90 5.55
N GLU A 51 -17.21 1.99 5.96
CA GLU A 51 -18.58 2.32 5.53
C GLU A 51 -18.70 2.44 4.00
N LEU A 52 -17.73 3.10 3.35
CA LEU A 52 -17.70 3.21 1.89
C LEU A 52 -17.52 1.84 1.20
N LEU A 53 -16.75 0.94 1.81
CA LEU A 53 -16.57 -0.43 1.31
C LEU A 53 -17.85 -1.26 1.45
N ILE A 54 -18.63 -1.05 2.52
CA ILE A 54 -19.95 -1.68 2.69
C ILE A 54 -20.92 -1.20 1.61
N VAL A 55 -21.00 0.12 1.39
CA VAL A 55 -21.86 0.70 0.34
C VAL A 55 -21.46 0.16 -1.04
N LEU A 56 -20.16 0.07 -1.32
CA LEU A 56 -19.65 -0.51 -2.55
C LEU A 56 -20.05 -1.99 -2.69
N SER A 57 -19.93 -2.78 -1.63
CA SER A 57 -20.32 -4.19 -1.60
C SER A 57 -21.83 -4.39 -1.82
N GLN A 58 -22.65 -3.51 -1.26
CA GLN A 58 -24.10 -3.49 -1.50
C GLN A 58 -24.41 -3.22 -2.98
N ASN A 59 -23.72 -2.25 -3.60
CA ASN A 59 -23.88 -1.96 -5.03
C ASN A 59 -23.49 -3.17 -5.89
N TYR A 60 -22.36 -3.83 -5.59
CA TYR A 60 -21.98 -5.07 -6.27
C TYR A 60 -23.02 -6.17 -6.11
N SER A 61 -23.56 -6.36 -4.91
CA SER A 61 -24.62 -7.35 -4.66
C SER A 61 -25.88 -7.09 -5.47
N LEU A 62 -26.27 -5.82 -5.62
CA LEU A 62 -27.41 -5.45 -6.48
C LEU A 62 -27.14 -5.81 -7.93
N LEU A 63 -25.98 -5.42 -8.46
CA LEU A 63 -25.57 -5.72 -9.84
C LEU A 63 -25.49 -7.22 -10.11
N PHE A 64 -24.90 -8.00 -9.19
CA PHE A 64 -24.81 -9.45 -9.34
C PHE A 64 -26.19 -10.11 -9.33
N ASN A 65 -27.09 -9.66 -8.46
CA ASN A 65 -28.46 -10.20 -8.40
C ASN A 65 -29.29 -9.85 -9.65
N GLU A 66 -29.07 -8.68 -10.26
CA GLU A 66 -29.70 -8.30 -11.52
C GLU A 66 -29.25 -9.20 -12.68
N GLU A 67 -27.95 -9.47 -12.80
CA GLU A 67 -27.43 -10.41 -13.80
C GLU A 67 -27.84 -11.85 -13.51
N TYR A 68 -27.84 -12.28 -12.25
CA TYR A 68 -28.22 -13.63 -11.84
C TYR A 68 -29.65 -13.99 -12.25
N LYS A 69 -30.60 -13.04 -12.15
CA LYS A 69 -31.99 -13.22 -12.57
C LYS A 69 -32.17 -13.53 -14.06
N LYS A 70 -31.21 -13.14 -14.91
CA LYS A 70 -31.24 -13.46 -16.36
C LYS A 70 -30.91 -14.94 -16.62
N GLY A 71 -30.32 -15.63 -15.64
CA GLY A 71 -29.90 -17.01 -15.77
C GLY A 71 -28.51 -17.17 -16.41
N PRO A 72 -27.88 -18.34 -16.26
CA PRO A 72 -26.47 -18.55 -16.61
C PRO A 72 -26.15 -18.44 -18.11
N ALA A 73 -27.16 -18.50 -18.98
CA ALA A 73 -27.00 -18.38 -20.44
C ALA A 73 -26.94 -16.92 -20.92
N ASP A 74 -27.54 -16.00 -20.17
CA ASP A 74 -27.74 -14.60 -20.57
C ASP A 74 -27.09 -13.60 -19.59
N ALA A 75 -26.72 -14.03 -18.38
CA ALA A 75 -26.04 -13.19 -17.41
C ALA A 75 -24.70 -12.67 -17.97
N GLU A 76 -24.42 -11.38 -17.82
CA GLU A 76 -23.18 -10.75 -18.29
C GLU A 76 -22.42 -10.13 -17.11
N ILE A 77 -21.72 -10.99 -16.36
CA ILE A 77 -21.07 -10.62 -15.10
C ILE A 77 -19.99 -9.55 -15.30
N TRP A 78 -19.35 -9.51 -16.47
CA TRP A 78 -18.38 -8.47 -16.82
C TRP A 78 -18.93 -7.05 -16.61
N LYS A 79 -20.24 -6.83 -16.83
CA LYS A 79 -20.89 -5.51 -16.72
C LYS A 79 -20.86 -4.96 -15.30
N CYS A 80 -20.89 -5.83 -14.30
CA CYS A 80 -20.83 -5.43 -12.90
C CYS A 80 -19.50 -4.75 -12.54
N PHE A 81 -18.47 -4.91 -13.37
CA PHE A 81 -17.11 -4.38 -13.14
C PHE A 81 -16.72 -3.23 -14.08
N ILE A 82 -17.65 -2.66 -14.86
CA ILE A 82 -17.36 -1.53 -15.77
C ILE A 82 -16.74 -0.34 -15.01
N ASN A 83 -17.22 -0.06 -13.80
CA ASN A 83 -16.74 1.06 -12.97
C ASN A 83 -15.53 0.70 -12.08
N THR A 84 -14.70 -0.26 -12.51
CA THR A 84 -13.46 -0.66 -11.82
C THR A 84 -12.58 0.52 -11.38
N PRO A 85 -12.36 1.59 -12.18
CA PRO A 85 -11.58 2.75 -11.74
C PRO A 85 -12.14 3.44 -10.49
N GLN A 86 -13.46 3.53 -10.36
CA GLN A 86 -14.10 4.12 -9.19
C GLN A 86 -14.01 3.18 -7.98
N THR A 87 -14.20 1.87 -8.18
CA THR A 87 -13.98 0.85 -7.17
C THR A 87 -12.59 0.96 -6.55
N ILE A 88 -11.53 1.06 -7.37
CA ILE A 88 -10.14 1.20 -6.88
C ILE A 88 -9.98 2.43 -6.00
N LYS A 89 -10.56 3.58 -6.38
CA LYS A 89 -10.44 4.83 -5.61
C LYS A 89 -11.00 4.68 -4.19
N ILE A 90 -11.98 3.79 -3.99
CA ILE A 90 -12.56 3.50 -2.66
C ILE A 90 -11.65 2.56 -1.86
N PHE A 91 -11.03 1.57 -2.51
CA PHE A 91 -10.13 0.62 -1.85
C PHE A 91 -8.77 1.23 -1.47
N VAL A 92 -8.20 2.09 -2.31
CA VAL A 92 -6.83 2.63 -2.14
C VAL A 92 -6.60 3.29 -0.77
N PRO A 93 -7.48 4.18 -0.26
CA PRO A 93 -7.32 4.76 1.07
C PRO A 93 -7.24 3.73 2.19
N TYR A 94 -8.03 2.65 2.12
CA TYR A 94 -8.00 1.59 3.12
C TYR A 94 -6.70 0.77 3.03
N ILE A 95 -6.33 0.33 1.83
CA ILE A 95 -5.12 -0.48 1.59
C ILE A 95 -3.85 0.31 1.98
N THR A 96 -3.83 1.62 1.71
CA THR A 96 -2.72 2.49 2.10
C THR A 96 -2.48 2.46 3.60
N ASN A 97 -3.55 2.48 4.39
CA ASN A 97 -3.50 2.58 5.85
C ASN A 97 -3.42 1.22 6.56
N TYR A 98 -3.68 0.10 5.86
CA TYR A 98 -3.76 -1.24 6.45
C TYR A 98 -2.57 -1.62 7.34
N ASN A 99 -1.33 -1.45 6.87
CA ASN A 99 -0.14 -1.82 7.66
C ASN A 99 0.00 -0.99 8.94
N GLU A 100 -0.36 0.30 8.86
CA GLU A 100 -0.33 1.20 10.00
C GLU A 100 -1.44 0.83 10.99
N ALA A 101 -2.65 0.54 10.49
CA ALA A 101 -3.76 0.05 11.30
C ALA A 101 -3.37 -1.22 12.07
N LEU A 102 -2.77 -2.20 11.39
CA LEU A 102 -2.32 -3.44 12.02
C LEU A 102 -1.22 -3.22 13.06
N SER A 103 -0.25 -2.35 12.77
CA SER A 103 0.81 -1.97 13.72
C SER A 103 0.24 -1.30 14.97
N GLN A 104 -0.65 -0.32 14.79
CA GLN A 104 -1.30 0.38 15.90
C GLN A 104 -2.17 -0.56 16.73
N TYR A 105 -2.89 -1.48 16.09
CA TYR A 105 -3.65 -2.52 16.80
C TYR A 105 -2.73 -3.36 17.70
N ASN A 106 -1.62 -3.87 17.17
CA ASN A 106 -0.68 -4.68 17.94
C ASN A 106 -0.10 -3.91 19.15
N ILE A 107 0.24 -2.64 18.96
CA ILE A 107 0.71 -1.76 20.04
C ILE A 107 -0.38 -1.58 21.10
N LEU A 108 -1.63 -1.31 20.71
CA LEU A 108 -2.74 -1.11 21.63
C LEU A 108 -3.04 -2.37 22.45
N VAL A 109 -3.09 -3.53 21.81
CA VAL A 109 -3.33 -4.81 22.51
C VAL A 109 -2.19 -5.14 23.48
N ALA A 110 -0.94 -4.79 23.13
CA ALA A 110 0.21 -5.02 24.00
C ALA A 110 0.25 -4.07 25.21
N THR A 111 -0.14 -2.81 25.02
CA THR A 111 0.06 -1.73 26.01
C THR A 111 -1.18 -1.44 26.86
N ASN A 112 -2.39 -1.68 26.34
CA ASN A 112 -3.63 -1.33 27.01
C ASN A 112 -4.41 -2.59 27.45
N ARG A 113 -4.36 -2.89 28.75
CA ARG A 113 -5.03 -4.06 29.35
C ARG A 113 -6.55 -4.09 29.12
N LYS A 114 -7.22 -2.94 29.05
CA LYS A 114 -8.68 -2.89 28.81
C LYS A 114 -9.01 -3.28 27.37
N ILE A 115 -8.28 -2.69 26.41
CA ILE A 115 -8.43 -3.04 24.99
C ILE A 115 -8.12 -4.53 24.77
N LYS A 116 -7.02 -5.03 25.35
CA LYS A 116 -6.68 -6.46 25.27
C LYS A 116 -7.81 -7.37 25.75
N LYS A 117 -8.46 -7.02 26.86
CA LYS A 117 -9.58 -7.79 27.40
C LYS A 117 -10.80 -7.74 26.46
N ILE A 118 -11.15 -6.56 25.96
CA ILE A 118 -12.27 -6.37 25.02
C ILE A 118 -12.05 -7.19 23.75
N VAL A 119 -10.85 -7.15 23.19
CA VAL A 119 -10.48 -7.93 22.01
C VAL A 119 -10.62 -9.43 22.29
N ALA A 120 -10.05 -9.92 23.39
CA ALA A 120 -10.18 -11.34 23.75
C ALA A 120 -11.65 -11.77 23.90
N GLU A 121 -12.49 -10.95 24.53
CA GLU A 121 -13.93 -11.22 24.66
C GLU A 121 -14.64 -11.29 23.30
N ILE A 122 -14.22 -10.51 22.30
CA ILE A 122 -14.79 -10.58 20.94
C ILE A 122 -14.30 -11.85 20.21
N GLU A 123 -13.01 -12.15 20.31
CA GLU A 123 -12.40 -13.28 19.59
C GLU A 123 -12.76 -14.65 20.19
N ASP A 124 -13.06 -14.70 21.50
CA ASP A 124 -13.56 -15.90 22.17
C ASP A 124 -15.04 -16.20 21.83
N GLU A 125 -15.81 -15.18 21.44
CA GLU A 125 -17.22 -15.33 21.05
C GLU A 125 -17.33 -15.98 19.66
N ASP A 126 -16.47 -15.58 18.72
CA ASP A 126 -16.37 -16.19 17.39
C ASP A 126 -14.95 -16.04 16.82
N VAL A 127 -14.33 -17.16 16.46
CA VAL A 127 -12.97 -17.19 15.89
C VAL A 127 -12.87 -16.45 14.55
N THR A 128 -13.98 -16.33 13.81
CA THR A 128 -14.06 -15.57 12.56
C THR A 128 -14.06 -14.05 12.80
N HIS A 129 -14.25 -13.61 14.05
CA HIS A 129 -14.19 -12.20 14.46
C HIS A 129 -12.79 -11.76 14.91
N GLN A 130 -11.74 -12.53 14.65
CA GLN A 130 -10.37 -12.09 14.88
C GLN A 130 -10.07 -10.76 14.16
N PHE A 131 -9.53 -9.77 14.87
CA PHE A 131 -9.30 -8.44 14.30
C PHE A 131 -8.41 -8.52 13.06
N SER A 132 -7.33 -9.31 13.14
CA SER A 132 -6.40 -9.52 12.03
C SER A 132 -7.07 -10.15 10.80
N SER A 133 -8.08 -11.00 11.03
CA SER A 133 -8.85 -11.63 9.96
C SER A 133 -9.82 -10.65 9.31
N LEU A 134 -10.48 -9.80 10.10
CA LEU A 134 -11.42 -8.79 9.58
C LEU A 134 -10.70 -7.64 8.84
N VAL A 135 -9.62 -7.11 9.43
CA VAL A 135 -8.91 -5.92 8.91
C VAL A 135 -8.19 -6.20 7.58
N VAL A 136 -7.88 -7.46 7.27
CA VAL A 136 -7.25 -7.84 5.99
C VAL A 136 -8.26 -8.07 4.86
N MET A 137 -9.55 -8.23 5.17
CA MET A 137 -10.58 -8.58 4.17
C MET A 137 -10.62 -7.61 2.97
N PRO A 138 -10.62 -6.28 3.13
CA PRO A 138 -10.63 -5.36 1.99
C PRO A 138 -9.39 -5.45 1.11
N VAL A 139 -8.22 -5.76 1.71
CA VAL A 139 -6.96 -5.95 0.98
C VAL A 139 -7.05 -7.19 0.09
N GLN A 140 -7.73 -8.23 0.56
CA GLN A 140 -7.89 -9.50 -0.16
C GLN A 140 -9.05 -9.52 -1.16
N ARG A 141 -10.04 -8.61 -1.04
CA ARG A 141 -11.26 -8.66 -1.86
C ARG A 141 -10.97 -8.47 -3.35
N MET A 142 -10.08 -7.54 -3.71
CA MET A 142 -9.71 -7.29 -5.10
C MET A 142 -9.05 -8.51 -5.78
N PRO A 143 -8.01 -9.14 -5.19
CA PRO A 143 -7.50 -10.43 -5.67
C PRO A 143 -8.57 -11.52 -5.74
N ARG A 144 -9.50 -11.56 -4.78
CA ARG A 144 -10.58 -12.55 -4.77
C ARG A 144 -11.54 -12.39 -5.95
N TYR A 145 -11.89 -11.17 -6.36
CA TYR A 145 -12.68 -10.95 -7.59
C TYR A 145 -11.99 -11.53 -8.83
N VAL A 146 -10.67 -11.35 -8.97
CA VAL A 146 -9.91 -11.92 -10.08
C VAL A 146 -10.03 -13.44 -10.13
N LEU A 147 -9.94 -14.11 -8.98
CA LEU A 147 -10.07 -15.57 -8.91
C LEU A 147 -11.49 -16.05 -9.26
N LEU A 148 -12.51 -15.38 -8.72
CA LEU A 148 -13.92 -15.71 -8.98
C LEU A 148 -14.28 -15.49 -10.45
N LEU A 149 -13.86 -14.37 -11.06
CA LEU A 149 -14.10 -14.10 -12.47
C LEU A 149 -13.37 -15.09 -13.38
N ARG A 150 -12.16 -15.54 -13.02
CA ARG A 150 -11.46 -16.60 -13.75
C ARG A 150 -12.24 -17.91 -13.72
N GLU A 151 -12.87 -18.25 -12.60
CA GLU A 151 -13.66 -19.48 -12.50
C GLU A 151 -14.95 -19.40 -13.32
N ILE A 152 -15.62 -18.24 -13.29
CA ILE A 152 -16.75 -17.96 -14.17
C ILE A 152 -16.31 -18.06 -15.64
N TYR A 153 -15.19 -17.42 -16.02
CA TYR A 153 -14.65 -17.45 -17.38
C TYR A 153 -14.40 -18.89 -17.88
N LYS A 154 -13.76 -19.76 -17.09
CA LYS A 154 -13.55 -21.17 -17.45
C LYS A 154 -14.86 -21.93 -17.69
N CYS A 155 -15.93 -21.53 -17.01
CA CYS A 155 -17.25 -22.13 -17.15
C CYS A 155 -18.11 -21.47 -18.25
N THR A 156 -17.59 -20.45 -18.93
CA THR A 156 -18.31 -19.65 -19.92
C THR A 156 -18.04 -20.17 -21.33
N PRO A 157 -19.07 -20.61 -22.08
CA PRO A 157 -18.89 -21.03 -23.47
C PRO A 157 -18.36 -19.89 -24.36
N GLU A 158 -17.56 -20.21 -25.38
CA GLU A 158 -16.98 -19.21 -26.29
C GLU A 158 -18.02 -18.38 -27.06
N TRP A 159 -19.20 -18.94 -27.30
CA TRP A 159 -20.31 -18.22 -27.96
C TRP A 159 -20.98 -17.18 -27.06
N HIS A 160 -20.77 -17.25 -25.74
CA HIS A 160 -21.43 -16.36 -24.80
C HIS A 160 -20.74 -14.98 -24.82
N PRO A 161 -21.50 -13.87 -24.89
CA PRO A 161 -20.94 -12.51 -24.87
C PRO A 161 -19.96 -12.21 -23.73
N ASP A 162 -20.15 -12.82 -22.57
CA ASP A 162 -19.33 -12.64 -21.37
C ASP A 162 -17.93 -13.27 -21.53
N HIS A 163 -17.70 -14.19 -22.47
CA HIS A 163 -16.42 -14.90 -22.60
C HIS A 163 -15.26 -13.95 -22.91
N SER A 164 -15.36 -13.15 -23.98
CA SER A 164 -14.32 -12.18 -24.34
C SER A 164 -14.20 -11.06 -23.30
N HIS A 165 -15.34 -10.54 -22.83
CA HIS A 165 -15.37 -9.41 -21.89
C HIS A 165 -14.87 -9.77 -20.49
N LEU A 166 -15.08 -11.00 -20.00
CA LEU A 166 -14.50 -11.46 -18.74
C LEU A 166 -12.98 -11.48 -18.79
N SER A 167 -12.39 -11.97 -19.90
CA SER A 167 -10.94 -11.99 -20.07
C SER A 167 -10.36 -10.58 -19.95
N GLU A 168 -10.90 -9.61 -20.69
CA GLU A 168 -10.46 -8.21 -20.59
C GLU A 168 -10.69 -7.61 -19.19
N THR A 169 -11.81 -7.93 -18.55
CA THR A 169 -12.15 -7.43 -17.22
C THR A 169 -11.17 -7.94 -16.17
N ILE A 170 -10.76 -9.22 -16.28
CA ILE A 170 -9.75 -9.83 -15.42
C ILE A 170 -8.40 -9.12 -15.57
N GLU A 171 -7.99 -8.81 -16.80
CA GLU A 171 -6.75 -8.05 -17.05
C GLU A 171 -6.81 -6.64 -16.47
N LYS A 172 -7.93 -5.93 -16.72
CA LYS A 172 -8.18 -4.58 -16.17
C LYS A 172 -8.11 -4.58 -14.64
N LEU A 173 -8.70 -5.58 -13.97
CA LEU A 173 -8.67 -5.72 -12.50
C LEU A 173 -7.26 -6.02 -11.97
N ASN A 174 -6.47 -6.83 -12.68
CA ASN A 174 -5.09 -7.11 -12.28
C ASN A 174 -4.22 -5.85 -12.39
N HIS A 175 -4.29 -5.14 -13.52
CA HIS A 175 -3.56 -3.89 -13.72
C HIS A 175 -3.97 -2.84 -12.68
N ALA A 176 -5.28 -2.74 -12.43
CA ALA A 176 -5.85 -1.89 -11.38
C ALA A 176 -5.28 -2.18 -9.98
N ALA A 177 -5.19 -3.46 -9.60
CA ALA A 177 -4.65 -3.87 -8.31
C ALA A 177 -3.16 -3.52 -8.19
N GLN A 178 -2.38 -3.72 -9.25
CA GLN A 178 -0.96 -3.34 -9.29
C GLN A 178 -0.76 -1.82 -9.15
N GLU A 179 -1.58 -1.04 -9.86
CA GLU A 179 -1.54 0.42 -9.78
C GLU A 179 -1.95 0.93 -8.39
N ALA A 180 -2.92 0.26 -7.74
CA ALA A 180 -3.32 0.58 -6.38
C ALA A 180 -2.17 0.34 -5.38
N ASP A 181 -1.47 -0.80 -5.50
CA ASP A 181 -0.32 -1.13 -4.64
C ASP A 181 0.82 -0.11 -4.83
N LYS A 182 1.14 0.22 -6.08
CA LYS A 182 2.11 1.26 -6.41
C LYS A 182 1.75 2.60 -5.78
N LYS A 183 0.48 3.05 -5.91
CA LYS A 183 0.00 4.28 -5.27
C LYS A 183 0.08 4.24 -3.75
N CYS A 184 -0.23 3.10 -3.14
CA CYS A 184 -0.07 2.91 -1.69
C CYS A 184 1.40 3.08 -1.28
N GLN A 185 2.33 2.48 -2.03
CA GLN A 185 3.77 2.59 -1.78
C GLN A 185 4.28 4.03 -1.95
N GLU A 186 3.82 4.73 -3.00
CA GLU A 186 4.14 6.13 -3.25
C GLU A 186 3.61 7.04 -2.14
N ALA A 187 2.35 6.85 -1.70
CA ALA A 187 1.75 7.61 -0.62
C ALA A 187 2.50 7.41 0.71
N LYS A 188 2.85 6.17 1.06
CA LYS A 188 3.68 5.85 2.23
C LYS A 188 5.05 6.50 2.16
N SER A 189 5.71 6.41 1.00
CA SER A 189 7.02 7.03 0.79
C SER A 189 6.94 8.55 0.93
N ARG A 190 5.90 9.17 0.39
CA ARG A 190 5.66 10.61 0.49
C ARG A 190 5.35 11.04 1.93
N PHE A 191 4.53 10.28 2.66
CA PHE A 191 4.24 10.57 4.06
C PHE A 191 5.49 10.52 4.93
N LYS A 192 6.32 9.48 4.75
CA LYS A 192 7.63 9.39 5.41
C LYS A 192 8.49 10.62 5.12
N LEU A 193 8.58 11.08 3.87
CA LEU A 193 9.33 12.29 3.53
C LEU A 193 8.82 13.55 4.25
N ILE A 194 7.50 13.68 4.45
CA ILE A 194 6.89 14.81 5.16
C ILE A 194 7.24 14.77 6.66
N GLU A 195 7.09 13.61 7.31
CA GLU A 195 7.52 13.45 8.71
C GLU A 195 9.01 13.74 8.86
N PHE A 196 9.79 13.24 7.91
CA PHE A 196 11.23 13.38 7.88
C PHE A 196 11.65 14.85 7.78
N GLU A 197 11.05 15.61 6.85
CA GLU A 197 11.23 17.06 6.70
C GLU A 197 10.88 17.82 7.99
N LYS A 198 9.81 17.43 8.69
CA LYS A 198 9.40 18.06 9.96
C LYS A 198 10.32 17.73 11.14
N SER A 199 10.95 16.56 11.12
CA SER A 199 11.81 16.10 12.21
C SER A 199 13.18 16.77 12.23
N ILE A 200 13.61 17.36 11.10
CA ILE A 200 14.93 17.96 10.90
C ILE A 200 14.81 19.50 10.79
N THR A 201 15.51 20.19 11.67
CA THR A 201 15.72 21.65 11.60
C THR A 201 16.63 22.00 10.44
N ASP A 202 16.31 23.07 9.71
CA ASP A 202 17.01 23.52 8.49
C ASP A 202 16.97 22.49 7.34
N CYS A 203 15.95 21.63 7.30
CA CYS A 203 15.76 20.66 6.21
C CYS A 203 15.28 21.35 4.93
N PRO A 204 15.85 21.04 3.75
CA PRO A 204 15.28 21.48 2.48
C PRO A 204 13.93 20.80 2.23
N LYS A 205 13.08 21.39 1.37
CA LYS A 205 11.82 20.74 0.96
C LYS A 205 12.11 19.39 0.31
N LEU A 206 11.63 18.31 0.94
CA LEU A 206 11.89 16.96 0.49
C LEU A 206 10.81 16.45 -0.47
N ILE A 207 9.62 17.06 -0.46
CA ILE A 207 8.52 16.62 -1.32
C ILE A 207 8.84 16.89 -2.81
N SER A 208 8.99 15.82 -3.59
CA SER A 208 9.17 15.84 -5.05
C SER A 208 8.54 14.57 -5.65
N PRO A 209 7.91 14.62 -6.85
CA PRO A 209 7.26 13.45 -7.46
C PRO A 209 8.16 12.22 -7.63
N SER A 210 9.45 12.42 -7.85
CA SER A 210 10.43 11.36 -8.10
C SER A 210 11.25 10.99 -6.88
N ARG A 211 11.08 11.67 -5.74
CA ARG A 211 11.92 11.45 -4.56
C ARG A 211 11.38 10.33 -3.68
N ARG A 212 12.27 9.43 -3.28
CA ARG A 212 11.98 8.26 -2.44
C ARG A 212 13.05 8.14 -1.37
N PHE A 213 12.62 7.96 -0.13
CA PHE A 213 13.50 7.61 0.98
C PHE A 213 13.90 6.14 0.86
N LEU A 214 15.20 5.85 1.01
CA LEU A 214 15.71 4.48 0.94
C LEU A 214 16.01 3.96 2.34
N GLU A 215 16.99 4.56 3.03
CA GLU A 215 17.48 4.04 4.30
C GLU A 215 18.13 5.12 5.18
N SER A 216 18.15 4.87 6.50
CA SER A 216 18.84 5.68 7.51
C SER A 216 19.93 4.85 8.18
N TYR A 217 21.12 5.42 8.33
CA TYR A 217 22.25 4.82 9.03
C TYR A 217 22.58 5.66 10.26
N ASP A 218 22.30 5.11 11.45
CA ASP A 218 22.76 5.69 12.73
C ASP A 218 24.26 5.42 12.90
N LEU A 219 25.04 6.49 13.06
CA LEU A 219 26.49 6.46 13.16
C LEU A 219 26.99 6.62 14.60
N GLY A 220 26.09 6.69 15.59
CA GLY A 220 26.43 7.05 16.97
C GLY A 220 26.54 8.57 17.16
N ASP A 221 26.66 9.02 18.42
CA ASP A 221 26.79 10.44 18.78
C ASP A 221 25.72 11.37 18.15
N LYS A 222 24.51 10.84 17.95
CA LYS A 222 23.39 11.52 17.29
C LYS A 222 23.65 11.87 15.82
N MET A 223 24.68 11.30 15.19
CA MET A 223 24.99 11.48 13.78
C MET A 223 24.20 10.44 12.97
N ILE A 224 23.44 10.89 11.97
CA ILE A 224 22.66 10.01 11.10
C ILE A 224 22.85 10.42 9.66
N VAL A 225 23.04 9.43 8.78
CA VAL A 225 23.03 9.60 7.33
C VAL A 225 21.74 9.02 6.77
N HIS A 226 21.01 9.82 6.03
CA HIS A 226 19.78 9.41 5.35
C HIS A 226 20.02 9.40 3.86
N VAL A 227 19.78 8.27 3.23
CA VAL A 227 19.97 8.08 1.80
C VAL A 227 18.61 8.09 1.12
N LEU A 228 18.45 8.99 0.18
CA LEU A 228 17.31 9.08 -0.73
C LEU A 228 17.80 8.74 -2.14
N ASN A 229 16.88 8.43 -3.04
CA ASN A 229 17.23 8.05 -4.41
C ASN A 229 17.94 9.15 -5.22
N ASP A 230 17.78 10.43 -4.85
CA ASP A 230 18.42 11.56 -5.54
C ASP A 230 19.32 12.43 -4.66
N MET A 231 19.42 12.13 -3.36
CA MET A 231 20.23 12.91 -2.42
C MET A 231 20.64 12.15 -1.17
N VAL A 232 21.71 12.60 -0.53
CA VAL A 232 22.14 12.12 0.79
C VAL A 232 22.08 13.27 1.79
N LEU A 233 21.51 13.01 2.95
CA LEU A 233 21.35 13.97 4.03
C LEU A 233 22.19 13.53 5.23
N TYR A 234 23.06 14.41 5.70
CA TYR A 234 23.82 14.22 6.92
C TYR A 234 23.27 15.12 8.04
N VAL A 235 22.84 14.50 9.14
CA VAL A 235 22.13 15.12 10.25
C VAL A 235 22.89 14.87 11.55
N ILE A 236 22.94 15.88 12.43
CA ILE A 236 23.47 15.73 13.79
C ILE A 236 22.40 16.19 14.78
N GLY A 237 21.93 15.28 15.62
CA GLY A 237 20.77 15.48 16.48
C GLY A 237 19.52 15.69 15.63
N LYS A 238 18.93 16.88 15.71
CA LYS A 238 17.82 17.29 14.84
C LYS A 238 18.23 18.29 13.77
N LYS A 239 19.51 18.67 13.67
CA LYS A 239 19.96 19.75 12.78
C LYS A 239 20.58 19.18 11.51
N MET A 240 20.10 19.67 10.37
CA MET A 240 20.69 19.39 9.07
C MET A 240 22.11 19.95 9.01
N LYS A 241 23.11 19.12 8.65
CA LYS A 241 24.51 19.56 8.50
C LYS A 241 24.96 19.67 7.07
N SER A 242 24.63 18.69 6.22
CA SER A 242 25.06 18.69 4.83
C SER A 242 24.12 17.90 3.93
N VAL A 243 23.78 18.48 2.78
CA VAL A 243 22.94 17.87 1.75
C VAL A 243 23.80 17.63 0.52
N PHE A 244 23.77 16.41 -0.02
CA PHE A 244 24.49 16.03 -1.22
C PHE A 244 23.49 15.65 -2.30
N ASP A 245 23.34 16.47 -3.34
CA ASP A 245 22.53 16.17 -4.51
C ASP A 245 23.29 15.21 -5.44
N LEU A 246 22.81 13.98 -5.57
CA LEU A 246 23.50 12.93 -6.32
C LEU A 246 23.63 13.25 -7.81
N ARG A 247 22.79 14.16 -8.35
CA ARG A 247 22.90 14.64 -9.75
C ARG A 247 24.13 15.51 -9.99
N LYS A 248 24.73 16.02 -8.90
CA LYS A 248 25.93 16.89 -8.91
C LYS A 248 27.19 16.17 -8.44
N VAL A 249 27.05 14.94 -7.94
CA VAL A 249 28.16 14.09 -7.48
C VAL A 249 28.69 13.28 -8.66
N THR A 250 30.01 13.21 -8.81
CA THR A 250 30.71 12.41 -9.83
C THR A 250 31.26 11.11 -9.27
N SER A 251 31.74 11.12 -8.03
CA SER A 251 32.17 9.90 -7.34
C SER A 251 31.84 9.94 -5.85
N VAL A 252 31.67 8.74 -5.30
CA VAL A 252 31.56 8.51 -3.86
C VAL A 252 32.49 7.37 -3.46
N GLU A 253 33.32 7.59 -2.43
CA GLU A 253 34.37 6.67 -2.02
C GLU A 253 34.43 6.53 -0.49
N ASN A 254 34.90 5.36 -0.03
CA ASN A 254 35.26 5.16 1.37
C ASN A 254 36.73 5.48 1.53
N VAL A 255 37.04 6.58 2.21
CA VAL A 255 38.42 7.00 2.50
C VAL A 255 38.62 7.05 4.00
N ASN A 256 39.36 6.07 4.52
CA ASN A 256 39.66 5.92 5.95
C ASN A 256 38.41 5.93 6.85
N GLY A 257 37.31 5.28 6.42
CA GLY A 257 36.05 5.26 7.17
C GLY A 257 35.23 6.56 7.07
N ASN A 258 35.56 7.41 6.11
CA ASN A 258 34.76 8.58 5.75
C ASN A 258 34.10 8.37 4.40
N LEU A 259 32.83 8.73 4.34
CA LEU A 259 32.06 8.85 3.11
C LEU A 259 32.47 10.13 2.39
N GLN A 260 33.25 10.01 1.33
CA GLN A 260 33.77 11.13 0.55
C GLN A 260 32.99 11.31 -0.74
N PHE A 261 32.47 12.51 -0.98
CA PHE A 261 31.78 12.92 -2.19
C PHE A 261 32.65 13.87 -3.01
N THR A 262 32.76 13.59 -4.30
CA THR A 262 33.37 14.51 -5.28
C THR A 262 32.27 15.10 -6.16
N SER A 263 32.21 16.42 -6.27
CA SER A 263 31.26 17.09 -7.18
C SER A 263 31.81 17.25 -8.60
N LYS A 264 30.94 17.63 -9.55
CA LYS A 264 31.35 17.98 -10.92
C LYS A 264 32.41 19.08 -10.98
N ASP A 265 32.39 20.01 -10.03
CA ASP A 265 33.38 21.10 -9.91
C ASP A 265 34.68 20.66 -9.20
N LYS A 266 34.89 19.35 -9.04
CA LYS A 266 36.01 18.73 -8.31
C LYS A 266 36.09 19.12 -6.83
N LYS A 267 35.02 19.66 -6.25
CA LYS A 267 34.95 19.94 -4.82
C LYS A 267 34.76 18.62 -4.06
N VAL A 268 35.65 18.37 -3.12
CA VAL A 268 35.63 17.17 -2.29
C VAL A 268 35.05 17.50 -0.91
N THR A 269 34.07 16.73 -0.48
CA THR A 269 33.44 16.86 0.85
C THR A 269 33.42 15.49 1.52
N SER A 270 33.71 15.41 2.81
CA SER A 270 33.72 14.13 3.53
C SER A 270 32.82 14.18 4.76
N VAL A 271 32.22 13.03 5.07
CA VAL A 271 31.38 12.81 6.25
C VAL A 271 31.92 11.59 6.98
N LYS A 272 32.12 11.70 8.29
CA LYS A 272 32.58 10.58 9.10
C LYS A 272 31.45 9.58 9.30
N THR A 273 31.66 8.35 8.84
CA THR A 273 30.64 7.28 8.82
C THR A 273 31.10 5.97 9.46
N GLY A 274 32.39 5.84 9.75
CA GLY A 274 32.96 4.71 10.49
C GLY A 274 32.72 3.37 9.79
N ASP A 275 32.32 2.36 10.53
CA ASP A 275 32.23 0.98 10.04
C ASP A 275 31.12 0.81 8.98
N LYS A 276 30.08 1.67 9.01
CA LYS A 276 28.96 1.64 8.05
C LYS A 276 29.29 2.25 6.69
N THR A 277 30.49 2.81 6.51
CA THR A 277 30.86 3.54 5.28
C THR A 277 30.75 2.67 4.03
N GLY A 278 31.14 1.39 4.11
CA GLY A 278 31.10 0.47 2.95
C GLY A 278 29.68 0.25 2.43
N GLU A 279 28.73 -0.02 3.34
CA GLU A 279 27.32 -0.23 3.02
C GLU A 279 26.70 1.02 2.38
N ILE A 280 26.95 2.19 3.00
CA ILE A 280 26.43 3.47 2.52
C ILE A 280 26.97 3.80 1.12
N VAL A 281 28.27 3.60 0.88
CA VAL A 281 28.89 3.80 -0.45
C VAL A 281 28.26 2.89 -1.50
N GLY A 282 28.04 1.61 -1.17
CA GLY A 282 27.41 0.64 -2.07
C GLY A 282 26.01 1.10 -2.51
N LEU A 283 25.17 1.48 -1.56
CA LEU A 283 23.83 1.98 -1.83
C LEU A 283 23.84 3.27 -2.69
N ILE A 284 24.70 4.23 -2.36
CA ILE A 284 24.79 5.49 -3.11
C ILE A 284 25.25 5.24 -4.55
N LYS A 285 26.25 4.37 -4.77
CA LYS A 285 26.74 4.03 -6.12
C LYS A 285 25.64 3.41 -6.97
N GLN A 286 24.83 2.52 -6.39
CA GLN A 286 23.67 1.95 -7.08
C GLN A 286 22.69 3.05 -7.53
N GLN A 287 22.38 3.99 -6.66
CA GLN A 287 21.46 5.09 -6.99
C GLN A 287 22.03 6.05 -8.03
N MET A 288 23.33 6.36 -7.98
CA MET A 288 23.99 7.15 -9.01
C MET A 288 23.93 6.47 -10.38
N TYR A 289 24.09 5.15 -10.44
CA TYR A 289 23.93 4.38 -11.69
C TYR A 289 22.49 4.45 -12.22
N GLU A 290 21.49 4.23 -11.36
CA GLU A 290 20.06 4.30 -11.75
C GLU A 290 19.69 5.69 -12.30
N LEU A 291 20.18 6.77 -11.68
CA LEU A 291 19.97 8.14 -12.15
C LEU A 291 20.59 8.40 -13.53
N GLU A 292 21.78 7.85 -13.79
CA GLU A 292 22.44 8.01 -15.09
C GLU A 292 21.69 7.23 -16.19
N GLN A 293 21.22 6.01 -15.90
CA GLN A 293 20.39 5.24 -16.84
C GLN A 293 19.08 5.96 -17.18
N LEU A 294 18.43 6.56 -16.19
CA LEU A 294 17.23 7.38 -16.42
C LEU A 294 17.54 8.59 -17.30
N ARG A 295 18.67 9.27 -17.08
CA ARG A 295 19.08 10.43 -17.88
C ARG A 295 19.27 10.06 -19.35
N ILE A 296 19.92 8.93 -19.63
CA ILE A 296 20.16 8.43 -20.99
C ILE A 296 18.82 8.17 -21.69
N ARG A 297 17.90 7.43 -21.05
CA ARG A 297 16.58 7.13 -21.63
C ARG A 297 15.78 8.39 -21.99
N THR A 298 15.81 9.41 -21.13
CA THR A 298 15.10 10.67 -21.40
C THR A 298 15.74 11.53 -22.50
N GLN A 299 17.01 11.28 -22.87
CA GLN A 299 17.67 11.96 -23.98
C GLN A 299 17.40 11.27 -25.32
N ASP A 300 17.12 9.97 -25.31
CA ASP A 300 16.76 9.21 -26.53
C ASP A 300 15.28 9.38 -26.92
N GLU A 301 14.42 9.80 -25.99
CA GLU A 301 12.98 10.05 -26.21
C GLU A 301 12.65 11.51 -26.63
N SER A 302 13.65 12.40 -26.68
CA SER A 302 13.52 13.83 -26.97
C SER A 302 14.18 14.23 -28.28
#